data_AF-A0A660VGY1-F1
#
_entry.id   AF-A0A660VGY1-F1
#
_cell.length_a   1.000
_cell.length_b   1.000
_cell.length_c   1.000
_cell.angle_alpha   90.00
_cell.angle_beta   90.00
_cell.angle_gamma   90.00
#
_symmetry.space_group_name_H-M   'P 1'
#
loop_
_entity.id
_entity.type
_entity.pdbx_description
1 polymer ?
#
loop_
_entity_poly.entity_id
_entity_poly.type
_entity_poly.pdbx_seq_one_letter_code
_entity_poly.pdbx_strand_id
1 'polypeptide(L)'
;MLAESTTGTFLCQRNEPDPLEDAMTRSAPHLLTALLLALTTAACTDHGAAPQRAAADAGAPPAGGEWTLELAAELGEKLGGVTLADLDPDVPGDELAVLGSSGRVWSLAWSDDAWVVTELAHLPGEGIVVVGGELDGRPGDELVVGGMASGGEDDGGEGSLRLLSRGDDGWSVRELQRSPALVHGACLLDWDADGQLDVAAAGFAQQLVLASRGADDWSVRVLGELPAAAKSLVPWQGGVALALTDGQVLGAAPADGGCAFRSIDRALAGRARLASAGEQLLIASDDGSLILTGDAGPRELHHSSDKLRGAALADLLPGSSGLEAATVGYDGRVLLLTDLEHEPLTSVLHTDGDRLHHLASGSLRAKGDGMFLVAVGYSGRVIVLRAPGG
;
A
#
# COMPACT_ATOMS: atom_id res chain seq x y z
N MET A 1 32.74 -19.03 25.63
CA MET A 1 33.16 -19.59 24.34
C MET A 1 31.88 -19.97 23.63
N LEU A 2 31.61 -19.25 22.55
CA LEU A 2 30.34 -19.12 21.84
C LEU A 2 30.00 -20.42 21.10
N ALA A 3 28.72 -20.78 21.07
CA ALA A 3 28.17 -21.76 20.14
C ALA A 3 27.12 -21.03 19.30
N GLU A 4 27.46 -20.84 18.03
CA GLU A 4 26.66 -20.21 16.99
C GLU A 4 25.47 -21.10 16.64
N SER A 5 24.29 -20.49 16.53
CA SER A 5 23.07 -21.11 15.98
C SER A 5 22.98 -20.72 14.51
N THR A 6 23.14 -21.70 13.64
CA THR A 6 23.04 -21.61 12.18
C THR A 6 21.57 -21.64 11.77
N THR A 7 21.07 -20.57 11.17
CA THR A 7 19.76 -20.51 10.51
C THR A 7 19.86 -21.18 9.14
N GLY A 8 19.03 -22.20 8.93
CA GLY A 8 19.02 -23.05 7.74
C GLY A 8 18.36 -22.38 6.54
N THR A 9 19.09 -22.37 5.43
CA THR A 9 18.63 -22.06 4.08
C THR A 9 17.76 -23.20 3.55
N PHE A 10 16.51 -22.94 3.17
CA PHE A 10 15.66 -23.92 2.49
C PHE A 10 15.88 -23.85 0.98
N LEU A 11 16.44 -24.93 0.41
CA LEU A 11 16.48 -25.20 -1.02
C LEU A 11 15.10 -25.68 -1.50
N CYS A 12 14.49 -24.95 -2.44
CA CYS A 12 13.30 -25.40 -3.15
C CYS A 12 13.70 -26.40 -4.26
N GLN A 13 13.11 -27.61 -4.21
CA GLN A 13 13.31 -28.66 -5.22
C GLN A 13 12.49 -28.34 -6.48
N ARG A 14 13.17 -28.38 -7.64
CA ARG A 14 12.59 -28.23 -8.98
C ARG A 14 11.71 -29.44 -9.33
N ASN A 15 10.48 -29.18 -9.76
CA ASN A 15 9.68 -30.12 -10.55
C ASN A 15 9.70 -29.65 -12.01
N GLU A 16 10.25 -30.48 -12.90
CA GLU A 16 10.13 -30.30 -14.36
C GLU A 16 8.80 -30.89 -14.85
N PRO A 17 8.09 -30.21 -15.77
CA PRO A 17 7.08 -30.86 -16.59
C PRO A 17 7.62 -31.26 -17.97
N ASP A 18 7.34 -32.51 -18.36
CA ASP A 18 7.57 -33.07 -19.69
C ASP A 18 6.59 -32.46 -20.73
N PRO A 19 6.97 -32.34 -22.03
CA PRO A 19 6.24 -31.60 -23.06
C PRO A 19 5.40 -32.51 -23.99
N LEU A 20 4.42 -31.94 -24.71
CA LEU A 20 3.86 -32.36 -26.02
C LEU A 20 2.72 -31.37 -26.41
N GLU A 21 2.89 -30.52 -27.43
CA GLU A 21 2.40 -30.65 -28.83
C GLU A 21 0.84 -30.53 -28.96
N ASP A 22 0.20 -29.79 -29.88
CA ASP A 22 0.63 -29.12 -31.12
C ASP A 22 -0.46 -28.17 -31.68
N ALA A 23 0.00 -27.17 -32.43
CA ALA A 23 -0.49 -26.60 -33.70
C ALA A 23 -1.90 -25.95 -33.94
N MET A 24 -1.79 -24.67 -34.41
CA MET A 24 -2.40 -24.06 -35.64
C MET A 24 -3.90 -23.63 -35.59
N THR A 25 -4.37 -22.47 -36.10
CA THR A 25 -3.94 -21.63 -37.25
C THR A 25 -4.69 -20.27 -37.31
N ARG A 26 -3.94 -19.21 -37.66
CA ARG A 26 -4.22 -18.03 -38.52
C ARG A 26 -5.67 -17.56 -38.81
N SER A 27 -5.97 -16.28 -38.57
CA SER A 27 -6.03 -15.19 -39.59
C SER A 27 -6.84 -13.96 -39.09
N ALA A 28 -6.26 -12.77 -39.27
CA ALA A 28 -6.95 -11.47 -39.36
C ALA A 28 -7.17 -11.16 -40.87
N PRO A 29 -7.99 -10.17 -41.33
CA PRO A 29 -7.79 -8.76 -40.96
C PRO A 29 -9.01 -7.79 -41.03
N HIS A 30 -8.73 -6.54 -40.63
CA HIS A 30 -9.31 -5.23 -41.01
C HIS A 30 -10.51 -4.60 -40.26
N LEU A 31 -10.17 -3.54 -39.51
CA LEU A 31 -10.63 -2.14 -39.67
C LEU A 31 -12.14 -1.88 -39.87
N LEU A 32 -12.77 -1.30 -38.85
CA LEU A 32 -13.71 -0.19 -39.06
C LEU A 32 -13.76 0.77 -37.86
N THR A 33 -13.36 2.01 -38.14
CA THR A 33 -13.48 3.22 -37.34
C THR A 33 -14.94 3.59 -37.07
N ALA A 34 -15.33 3.83 -35.82
CA ALA A 34 -16.48 4.67 -35.49
C ALA A 34 -16.36 5.28 -34.09
N LEU A 35 -15.92 6.53 -34.10
CA LEU A 35 -16.16 7.63 -33.18
C LEU A 35 -17.49 7.51 -32.39
N LEU A 36 -17.42 7.42 -31.06
CA LEU A 36 -18.49 7.89 -30.17
C LEU A 36 -17.90 8.45 -28.87
N LEU A 37 -17.75 9.78 -28.87
CA LEU A 37 -17.68 10.61 -27.68
C LEU A 37 -18.95 10.38 -26.84
N ALA A 38 -18.78 9.98 -25.58
CA ALA A 38 -19.74 10.27 -24.53
C ALA A 38 -18.97 10.52 -23.23
N LEU A 39 -18.87 11.81 -22.88
CA LEU A 39 -18.40 12.28 -21.59
C LEU A 39 -19.19 11.61 -20.47
N THR A 40 -18.50 10.90 -19.58
CA THR A 40 -18.95 10.64 -18.21
C THR A 40 -17.99 11.32 -17.25
N THR A 41 -18.04 12.64 -17.20
CA THR A 41 -17.53 13.41 -16.06
C THR A 41 -18.48 13.18 -14.89
N ALA A 42 -18.27 12.10 -14.13
CA ALA A 42 -18.78 11.98 -12.77
C ALA A 42 -17.90 12.87 -11.88
N ALA A 43 -18.14 14.18 -11.95
CA ALA A 43 -17.59 15.13 -11.00
C ALA A 43 -18.20 14.79 -9.63
N CYS A 44 -17.39 14.19 -8.75
CA CYS A 44 -17.70 14.09 -7.33
C CYS A 44 -17.52 15.46 -6.69
N THR A 45 -18.38 16.42 -7.02
CA THR A 45 -18.53 17.62 -6.21
C THR A 45 -19.45 17.30 -5.05
N ASP A 46 -18.89 16.97 -3.91
CA ASP A 46 -19.58 17.13 -2.64
C ASP A 46 -18.63 17.79 -1.62
N HIS A 47 -18.75 19.11 -1.52
CA HIS A 47 -18.35 19.89 -0.34
C HIS A 47 -19.61 20.30 0.42
N GLY A 48 -20.51 19.31 0.62
CA GLY A 48 -21.65 19.40 1.50
C GLY A 48 -21.23 19.21 2.96
N ALA A 49 -21.76 20.07 3.82
CA ALA A 49 -21.52 20.18 5.25
C ALA A 49 -21.30 18.84 6.01
N ALA A 50 -20.36 18.89 6.96
CA ALA A 50 -20.05 17.82 7.92
C ALA A 50 -21.32 17.11 8.45
N PRO A 51 -21.44 15.78 8.30
CA PRO A 51 -22.53 15.06 8.93
C PRO A 51 -22.32 15.05 10.45
N GLN A 52 -23.45 15.21 11.14
CA GLN A 52 -23.64 15.00 12.57
C GLN A 52 -22.82 13.82 13.10
N ARG A 53 -22.12 14.03 14.23
CA ARG A 53 -21.55 12.98 15.08
C ARG A 53 -22.56 11.85 15.22
N ALA A 54 -22.34 10.75 14.49
CA ALA A 54 -22.96 9.48 14.81
C ALA A 54 -22.56 9.14 16.25
N ALA A 55 -23.55 8.77 17.07
CA ALA A 55 -23.28 8.28 18.40
C ALA A 55 -22.23 7.16 18.28
N ALA A 56 -21.12 7.29 19.00
CA ALA A 56 -20.09 6.29 19.04
C ALA A 56 -20.74 5.00 19.54
N ASP A 57 -20.91 4.04 18.64
CA ASP A 57 -21.15 2.67 19.03
C ASP A 57 -19.87 2.28 19.79
N ALA A 58 -19.98 2.17 21.11
CA ALA A 58 -18.85 1.85 21.97
C ALA A 58 -18.50 0.39 21.67
N GLY A 59 -17.61 0.20 20.69
CA GLY A 59 -17.07 -1.10 20.35
C GLY A 59 -16.53 -1.79 21.59
N ALA A 60 -16.53 -3.13 21.57
CA ALA A 60 -15.93 -3.90 22.64
C ALA A 60 -14.45 -3.46 22.83
N PRO A 61 -13.95 -3.43 24.08
CA PRO A 61 -12.53 -3.17 24.32
C PRO A 61 -11.68 -4.21 23.58
N PRO A 62 -10.47 -3.84 23.11
CA PRO A 62 -9.61 -4.74 22.36
C PRO A 62 -9.29 -6.01 23.15
N ALA A 63 -9.46 -7.16 22.50
CA ALA A 63 -8.87 -8.40 22.97
C ALA A 63 -7.34 -8.28 22.90
N GLY A 64 -6.63 -8.78 23.93
CA GLY A 64 -5.15 -8.84 23.93
C GLY A 64 -4.43 -7.81 24.81
N GLY A 65 -5.14 -6.87 25.44
CA GLY A 65 -4.53 -5.85 26.32
C GLY A 65 -4.76 -4.42 25.83
N GLU A 66 -4.22 -3.44 26.55
CA GLU A 66 -4.39 -2.02 26.21
C GLU A 66 -3.35 -1.63 25.16
N TRP A 67 -3.82 -1.34 23.94
CA TRP A 67 -3.01 -0.70 22.90
C TRP A 67 -2.59 0.69 23.37
N THR A 68 -1.32 1.05 23.21
CA THR A 68 -0.87 2.41 23.52
C THR A 68 -0.99 3.29 22.28
N LEU A 69 -1.66 4.42 22.43
CA LEU A 69 -1.80 5.42 21.39
C LEU A 69 -0.80 6.56 21.61
N GLU A 70 -0.19 7.00 20.52
CA GLU A 70 0.69 8.16 20.50
C GLU A 70 0.44 9.02 19.25
N LEU A 71 0.48 10.33 19.42
CA LEU A 71 0.46 11.29 18.32
C LEU A 71 1.90 11.64 17.98
N ALA A 72 2.41 11.13 16.85
CA ALA A 72 3.80 11.34 16.45
C ALA A 72 4.03 12.76 15.91
N ALA A 73 3.08 13.29 15.13
CA ALA A 73 3.14 14.66 14.63
C ALA A 73 1.76 15.20 14.23
N GLU A 74 1.64 16.53 14.19
CA GLU A 74 0.59 17.27 13.47
C GLU A 74 1.25 18.09 12.36
N LEU A 75 1.10 17.66 11.11
CA LEU A 75 1.80 18.23 9.96
C LEU A 75 1.00 19.34 9.26
N GLY A 76 -0.24 19.60 9.71
CA GLY A 76 -1.04 20.76 9.31
C GLY A 76 -1.67 20.69 7.92
N GLU A 77 -1.69 19.51 7.29
CA GLU A 77 -2.28 19.30 5.96
C GLU A 77 -2.80 17.87 5.77
N LYS A 78 -3.60 17.61 4.72
CA LYS A 78 -4.07 16.26 4.39
C LYS A 78 -2.86 15.35 4.11
N LEU A 79 -2.84 14.16 4.71
CA LEU A 79 -1.79 13.16 4.51
C LEU A 79 -2.30 12.03 3.61
N GLY A 80 -1.55 11.76 2.53
CA GLY A 80 -1.94 10.81 1.49
C GLY A 80 -1.42 9.38 1.71
N GLY A 81 -0.23 9.23 2.29
CA GLY A 81 0.40 7.93 2.44
C GLY A 81 1.38 7.89 3.60
N VAL A 82 1.58 6.68 4.14
CA VAL A 82 2.60 6.40 5.15
C VAL A 82 3.20 5.02 4.91
N THR A 83 4.51 4.88 5.11
CA THR A 83 5.20 3.58 5.16
C THR A 83 6.22 3.59 6.30
N LEU A 84 6.67 2.40 6.69
CA LEU A 84 7.83 2.20 7.53
C LEU A 84 9.00 1.76 6.63
N ALA A 85 10.20 2.27 6.89
CA ALA A 85 11.44 1.93 6.17
C ALA A 85 12.66 2.38 6.98
N ASP A 86 13.82 1.75 6.79
CA ASP A 86 15.10 2.07 7.45
C ASP A 86 15.82 3.20 6.71
N LEU A 87 15.34 4.43 6.82
CA LEU A 87 15.74 5.59 6.01
C LEU A 87 17.08 6.21 6.42
N ASP A 88 17.42 6.12 7.71
CA ASP A 88 18.69 6.58 8.25
C ASP A 88 19.44 5.41 8.89
N PRO A 89 20.53 4.91 8.27
CA PRO A 89 21.28 3.79 8.82
C PRO A 89 21.95 4.09 10.17
N ASP A 90 22.02 5.37 10.56
CA ASP A 90 22.52 5.79 11.87
C ASP A 90 21.42 5.81 12.96
N VAL A 91 20.15 5.66 12.57
CA VAL A 91 19.00 5.56 13.47
C VAL A 91 18.60 4.09 13.62
N PRO A 92 18.50 3.56 14.86
CA PRO A 92 18.16 2.15 15.04
C PRO A 92 16.73 1.77 14.58
N GLY A 93 16.65 1.11 13.42
CA GLY A 93 15.43 0.52 12.87
C GLY A 93 14.49 1.55 12.23
N ASP A 94 13.36 1.05 11.71
CA ASP A 94 12.54 1.79 10.76
C ASP A 94 12.00 3.14 11.30
N GLU A 95 12.01 4.14 10.43
CA GLU A 95 11.31 5.40 10.58
C GLU A 95 9.99 5.42 9.78
N LEU A 96 9.18 6.45 10.04
CA LEU A 96 7.97 6.70 9.27
C LEU A 96 8.27 7.64 8.11
N ALA A 97 7.97 7.24 6.88
CA ALA A 97 7.87 8.16 5.75
C ALA A 97 6.41 8.54 5.51
N VAL A 98 6.11 9.85 5.48
CA VAL A 98 4.75 10.40 5.37
C VAL A 98 4.65 11.37 4.20
N LEU A 99 3.55 11.30 3.44
CA LEU A 99 3.26 12.19 2.30
C LEU A 99 2.17 13.20 2.62
N GLY A 100 2.42 14.46 2.29
CA GLY A 100 1.46 15.56 2.37
C GLY A 100 0.83 15.92 1.03
N SER A 101 -0.40 16.42 1.08
CA SER A 101 -1.14 16.96 -0.06
C SER A 101 -0.43 18.10 -0.80
N SER A 102 0.48 18.82 -0.14
CA SER A 102 1.30 19.88 -0.70
C SER A 102 2.53 19.38 -1.47
N GLY A 103 2.73 18.05 -1.51
CA GLY A 103 3.91 17.41 -2.10
C GLY A 103 5.08 17.24 -1.13
N ARG A 104 4.94 17.64 0.14
CA ARG A 104 5.99 17.42 1.16
C ARG A 104 6.11 15.94 1.52
N VAL A 105 7.36 15.52 1.73
CA VAL A 105 7.71 14.18 2.22
C VAL A 105 8.47 14.34 3.52
N TRP A 106 8.01 13.71 4.59
CA TRP A 106 8.66 13.76 5.90
C TRP A 106 9.15 12.38 6.33
N SER A 107 10.29 12.36 7.04
CA SER A 107 10.68 11.27 7.92
C SER A 107 10.33 11.64 9.37
N LEU A 108 9.77 10.70 10.12
CA LEU A 108 9.60 10.80 11.56
C LEU A 108 10.39 9.67 12.21
N ALA A 109 11.46 10.04 12.91
CA ALA A 109 12.32 9.12 13.66
C ALA A 109 12.02 9.23 15.16
N TRP A 110 12.07 8.10 15.87
CA TRP A 110 12.04 8.12 17.34
C TRP A 110 13.46 8.19 17.88
N SER A 111 13.78 9.26 18.61
CA SER A 111 15.11 9.48 19.20
C SER A 111 15.00 10.25 20.51
N ASP A 112 15.78 9.87 21.50
CA ASP A 112 15.83 10.51 22.83
C ASP A 112 14.42 10.71 23.45
N ASP A 113 13.59 9.67 23.39
CA ASP A 113 12.20 9.65 23.88
C ASP A 113 11.27 10.69 23.23
N ALA A 114 11.57 11.12 22.00
CA ALA A 114 10.75 12.05 21.24
C ALA A 114 10.73 11.73 19.74
N TRP A 115 9.69 12.22 19.05
CA TRP A 115 9.64 12.21 17.59
C TRP A 115 10.44 13.38 17.02
N VAL A 116 11.38 13.06 16.14
CA VAL A 116 12.12 14.04 15.33
C VAL A 116 11.52 14.03 13.92
N VAL A 117 10.97 15.16 13.51
CA VAL A 117 10.34 15.34 12.19
C VAL A 117 11.31 16.05 11.26
N THR A 118 11.64 15.42 10.14
CA THR A 118 12.54 15.97 9.11
C THR A 118 11.84 15.99 7.76
N GLU A 119 11.82 17.13 7.09
CA GLU A 119 11.36 17.20 5.69
C GLU A 119 12.47 16.65 4.78
N LEU A 120 12.17 15.59 4.03
CA LEU A 120 13.10 14.93 3.12
C LEU A 120 13.12 15.61 1.75
N ALA A 121 11.94 16.00 1.27
CA ALA A 121 11.76 16.59 -0.06
C ALA A 121 10.44 17.37 -0.16
N HIS A 122 10.37 18.26 -1.15
CA HIS A 122 9.14 18.91 -1.58
C HIS A 122 8.91 18.64 -3.08
N LEU A 123 7.93 17.78 -3.38
CA LEU A 123 7.55 17.40 -4.73
C LEU A 123 6.64 18.47 -5.37
N PRO A 124 6.63 18.60 -6.71
CA PRO A 124 5.80 19.61 -7.39
C PRO A 124 4.29 19.34 -7.34
N GLY A 125 3.88 18.13 -6.97
CA GLY A 125 2.48 17.71 -6.89
C GLY A 125 2.24 16.80 -5.70
N GLU A 126 0.96 16.61 -5.39
CA GLU A 126 0.48 15.78 -4.28
C GLU A 126 1.00 14.34 -4.37
N GLY A 127 1.56 13.85 -3.25
CA GLY A 127 1.93 12.45 -3.08
C GLY A 127 0.75 11.62 -2.55
N ILE A 128 0.48 10.48 -3.18
CA ILE A 128 -0.67 9.61 -2.86
C ILE A 128 -0.25 8.28 -2.25
N VAL A 129 0.86 7.70 -2.69
CA VAL A 129 1.38 6.42 -2.20
C VAL A 129 2.88 6.51 -2.00
N VAL A 130 3.36 5.97 -0.89
CA VAL A 130 4.80 5.82 -0.59
C VAL A 130 5.07 4.38 -0.20
N VAL A 131 6.17 3.84 -0.70
CA VAL A 131 6.75 2.56 -0.29
C VAL A 131 8.24 2.76 -0.08
N GLY A 132 8.85 1.97 0.81
CA GLY A 132 10.27 2.06 1.10
C GLY A 132 10.94 0.69 1.15
N GLY A 133 12.21 0.66 0.80
CA GLY A 133 13.04 -0.52 0.83
C GLY A 133 14.38 -0.32 0.11
N GLU A 134 15.29 -1.28 0.31
CA GLU A 134 16.60 -1.36 -0.33
C GLU A 134 16.47 -1.57 -1.85
N LEU A 135 16.63 -0.49 -2.62
CA LEU A 135 16.51 -0.52 -4.08
C LEU A 135 17.85 -0.39 -4.78
N ASP A 136 18.87 0.15 -4.10
CA ASP A 136 20.07 0.56 -4.79
C ASP A 136 21.43 0.22 -4.13
N GLY A 137 21.40 -0.52 -3.04
CA GLY A 137 22.54 -1.06 -2.31
C GLY A 137 23.28 -0.02 -1.46
N ARG A 138 22.75 1.21 -1.37
CA ARG A 138 23.30 2.25 -0.50
C ARG A 138 22.79 2.05 0.93
N PRO A 139 23.55 2.51 1.94
CA PRO A 139 23.06 2.46 3.31
C PRO A 139 21.76 3.26 3.50
N GLY A 140 20.74 2.57 4.02
CA GLY A 140 19.40 3.09 4.24
C GLY A 140 18.49 2.86 3.03
N ASP A 141 17.21 2.63 3.31
CA ASP A 141 16.17 2.39 2.34
C ASP A 141 15.89 3.63 1.48
N GLU A 142 15.63 3.38 0.21
CA GLU A 142 15.05 4.36 -0.68
C GLU A 142 13.53 4.45 -0.51
N LEU A 143 12.96 5.60 -0.89
CA LEU A 143 11.51 5.79 -0.97
C LEU A 143 11.06 5.90 -2.42
N VAL A 144 9.93 5.29 -2.73
CA VAL A 144 9.24 5.51 -4.00
C VAL A 144 7.89 6.14 -3.74
N VAL A 145 7.67 7.29 -4.39
CA VAL A 145 6.46 8.09 -4.26
C VAL A 145 5.70 8.11 -5.58
N GLY A 146 4.45 7.64 -5.53
CA GLY A 146 3.48 7.78 -6.60
C GLY A 146 2.48 8.90 -6.27
N GLY A 147 2.15 9.72 -7.27
CA GLY A 147 1.16 10.77 -7.10
C GLY A 147 0.99 11.63 -8.35
N MET A 148 0.66 12.90 -8.14
CA MET A 148 0.53 13.89 -9.21
C MET A 148 1.91 14.37 -9.68
N ALA A 149 2.04 14.64 -10.98
CA ALA A 149 3.22 15.28 -11.52
C ALA A 149 3.34 16.73 -11.02
N SER A 150 2.20 17.41 -10.89
CA SER A 150 2.03 18.75 -10.31
C SER A 150 0.60 18.97 -9.84
N GLY A 151 0.38 19.86 -8.87
CA GLY A 151 -0.98 20.17 -8.38
C GLY A 151 -1.55 19.10 -7.44
N GLY A 152 -2.84 19.19 -7.15
CA GLY A 152 -3.56 18.28 -6.27
C GLY A 152 -4.21 17.11 -7.00
N GLU A 153 -4.60 16.08 -6.26
CA GLU A 153 -5.30 14.88 -6.75
C GLU A 153 -6.53 15.21 -7.61
N ASP A 154 -7.30 16.21 -7.19
CA ASP A 154 -8.57 16.61 -7.82
C ASP A 154 -8.40 17.42 -9.13
N ASP A 155 -7.16 17.80 -9.49
CA ASP A 155 -6.89 18.62 -10.69
C ASP A 155 -6.96 17.80 -12.00
N GLY A 156 -6.94 16.47 -11.94
CA GLY A 156 -7.11 15.59 -13.10
C GLY A 156 -5.97 15.60 -14.13
N GLY A 157 -4.73 15.86 -13.69
CA GLY A 157 -3.53 15.96 -14.53
C GLY A 157 -2.66 14.70 -14.63
N GLU A 158 -1.46 14.88 -15.16
CA GLU A 158 -0.42 13.85 -15.26
C GLU A 158 -0.01 13.34 -13.86
N GLY A 159 0.30 12.05 -13.78
CA GLY A 159 0.90 11.43 -12.61
C GLY A 159 2.42 11.33 -12.74
N SER A 160 3.08 11.03 -11.63
CA SER A 160 4.52 10.79 -11.61
C SER A 160 4.87 9.72 -10.56
N LEU A 161 5.86 8.91 -10.91
CA LEU A 161 6.52 7.94 -10.03
C LEU A 161 7.94 8.44 -9.79
N ARG A 162 8.31 8.67 -8.52
CA ARG A 162 9.59 9.29 -8.15
C ARG A 162 10.34 8.43 -7.15
N LEU A 163 11.64 8.29 -7.36
CA LEU A 163 12.58 7.70 -6.42
C LEU A 163 13.21 8.83 -5.59
N LEU A 164 13.21 8.65 -4.28
CA LEU A 164 13.92 9.46 -3.31
C LEU A 164 15.03 8.59 -2.74
N SER A 165 16.27 9.07 -2.82
CA SER A 165 17.42 8.36 -2.27
C SER A 165 18.31 9.31 -1.50
N ARG A 166 18.90 8.78 -0.42
CA ARG A 166 19.89 9.49 0.39
C ARG A 166 21.27 9.39 -0.27
N GLY A 167 21.99 10.51 -0.29
CA GLY A 167 23.39 10.58 -0.65
C GLY A 167 24.15 11.45 0.36
N ASP A 168 25.44 11.66 0.09
CA ASP A 168 26.32 12.43 0.98
C ASP A 168 25.83 13.88 1.21
N ASP A 169 25.18 14.46 0.20
CA ASP A 169 24.64 15.83 0.22
C ASP A 169 23.17 15.90 0.67
N GLY A 170 22.61 14.79 1.18
CA GLY A 170 21.22 14.67 1.62
C GLY A 170 20.33 13.95 0.61
N TRP A 171 19.03 14.24 0.66
CA TRP A 171 18.02 13.56 -0.16
C TRP A 171 17.96 14.11 -1.58
N SER A 172 17.93 13.20 -2.55
CA SER A 172 17.77 13.51 -3.97
C SER A 172 16.45 12.95 -4.49
N VAL A 173 15.82 13.64 -5.43
CA VAL A 173 14.57 13.22 -6.07
C VAL A 173 14.82 12.96 -7.55
N ARG A 174 14.40 11.79 -8.03
CA ARG A 174 14.46 11.39 -9.43
C ARG A 174 13.08 10.98 -9.92
N GLU A 175 12.62 11.52 -11.05
CA GLU A 175 11.43 11.01 -11.74
C GLU A 175 11.80 9.72 -12.48
N LEU A 176 11.19 8.60 -12.09
CA LEU A 176 11.33 7.31 -12.77
C LEU A 176 10.40 7.26 -13.99
N GLN A 177 9.16 7.71 -13.81
CA GLN A 177 8.17 7.75 -14.87
C GLN A 177 7.21 8.91 -14.72
N ARG A 178 6.86 9.51 -15.86
CA ARG A 178 5.70 10.38 -16.02
C ARG A 178 4.55 9.57 -16.62
N SER A 179 3.38 9.63 -15.97
CA SER A 179 2.17 8.92 -16.35
C SER A 179 1.14 9.91 -16.90
N PRO A 180 0.34 9.57 -17.91
CA PRO A 180 -0.67 10.47 -18.45
C PRO A 180 -1.81 10.79 -17.47
N ALA A 181 -1.89 10.05 -16.35
CA ALA A 181 -2.83 10.29 -15.26
C ALA A 181 -2.20 9.87 -13.91
N LEU A 182 -2.88 10.21 -12.81
CA LEU A 182 -2.46 9.93 -11.43
C LEU A 182 -1.88 8.52 -11.23
N VAL A 183 -0.71 8.42 -10.59
CA VAL A 183 -0.17 7.17 -10.04
C VAL A 183 -0.69 7.02 -8.60
N HIS A 184 -1.47 5.97 -8.32
CA HIS A 184 -2.22 5.86 -7.07
C HIS A 184 -1.80 4.65 -6.21
N GLY A 185 -1.13 3.66 -6.81
CA GLY A 185 -0.59 2.52 -6.09
C GLY A 185 0.81 2.16 -6.57
N ALA A 186 1.64 1.72 -5.62
CA ALA A 186 2.97 1.17 -5.87
C ALA A 186 3.28 0.09 -4.82
N CYS A 187 4.16 -0.85 -5.16
CA CYS A 187 4.75 -1.79 -4.21
C CYS A 187 6.15 -2.21 -4.67
N LEU A 188 6.96 -2.67 -3.73
CA LEU A 188 8.28 -3.24 -4.00
C LEU A 188 8.20 -4.76 -4.03
N LEU A 189 8.81 -5.38 -5.03
CA LEU A 189 8.91 -6.83 -5.14
C LEU A 189 10.05 -7.24 -6.05
N ASP A 190 10.56 -8.46 -5.88
CA ASP A 190 11.46 -9.11 -6.82
C ASP A 190 10.63 -9.73 -7.95
N TRP A 191 10.47 -9.03 -9.08
CA TRP A 191 9.56 -9.45 -10.16
C TRP A 191 10.12 -10.62 -10.96
N ASP A 192 11.43 -10.68 -11.17
CA ASP A 192 12.07 -11.72 -11.99
C ASP A 192 12.84 -12.78 -11.19
N ALA A 193 12.75 -12.72 -9.86
CA ALA A 193 13.37 -13.64 -8.91
C ALA A 193 14.91 -13.62 -8.97
N ASP A 194 15.50 -12.46 -9.24
CA ASP A 194 16.95 -12.26 -9.32
C ASP A 194 17.58 -11.77 -7.99
N GLY A 195 16.74 -11.49 -6.99
CA GLY A 195 17.12 -11.00 -5.67
C GLY A 195 17.18 -9.48 -5.55
N GLN A 196 16.86 -8.73 -6.61
CA GLN A 196 16.76 -7.28 -6.60
C GLN A 196 15.29 -6.85 -6.51
N LEU A 197 15.04 -5.76 -5.79
CA LEU A 197 13.69 -5.20 -5.70
C LEU A 197 13.41 -4.30 -6.91
N ASP A 198 12.30 -4.57 -7.57
CA ASP A 198 11.65 -3.72 -8.55
C ASP A 198 10.54 -2.88 -7.91
N VAL A 199 10.12 -1.86 -8.64
CA VAL A 199 8.93 -1.08 -8.34
C VAL A 199 7.82 -1.43 -9.33
N ALA A 200 6.76 -2.05 -8.85
CA ALA A 200 5.51 -2.12 -9.60
C ALA A 200 4.62 -0.92 -9.24
N ALA A 201 4.06 -0.25 -10.24
CA ALA A 201 3.14 0.87 -10.02
C ALA A 201 1.97 0.84 -11.00
N ALA A 202 0.84 1.39 -10.57
CA ALA A 202 -0.33 1.59 -11.43
C ALA A 202 -1.18 2.75 -10.93
N GLY A 203 -2.15 3.15 -11.74
CA GLY A 203 -3.00 4.29 -11.43
C GLY A 203 -4.12 4.49 -12.44
N PHE A 204 -4.49 5.75 -12.61
CA PHE A 204 -5.62 6.18 -13.43
C PHE A 204 -5.33 6.14 -14.93
N ALA A 205 -4.06 5.92 -15.31
CA ALA A 205 -3.68 5.62 -16.69
C ALA A 205 -4.06 4.19 -17.12
N GLN A 206 -4.55 3.35 -16.19
CA GLN A 206 -4.96 1.96 -16.46
C GLN A 206 -3.82 1.12 -17.05
N GLN A 207 -2.61 1.34 -16.57
CA GLN A 207 -1.42 0.61 -16.95
C GLN A 207 -0.71 0.10 -15.70
N LEU A 208 -0.27 -1.16 -15.74
CA LEU A 208 0.71 -1.69 -14.80
C LEU A 208 2.10 -1.46 -15.38
N VAL A 209 2.96 -0.77 -14.63
CA VAL A 209 4.35 -0.50 -15.00
C VAL A 209 5.30 -1.16 -14.03
N LEU A 210 6.48 -1.52 -14.52
CA LEU A 210 7.59 -2.02 -13.72
C LEU A 210 8.79 -1.12 -13.95
N ALA A 211 9.34 -0.55 -12.88
CA ALA A 211 10.63 0.10 -12.88
C ALA A 211 11.65 -0.85 -12.25
N SER A 212 12.69 -1.17 -13.02
CA SER A 212 13.74 -2.12 -12.65
C SER A 212 15.09 -1.43 -12.69
N ARG A 213 15.96 -1.73 -11.72
CA ARG A 213 17.31 -1.19 -11.70
C ARG A 213 18.22 -2.03 -12.60
N GLY A 214 18.77 -1.41 -13.63
CA GLY A 214 19.87 -1.98 -14.41
C GLY A 214 21.24 -1.67 -13.80
N ALA A 215 22.30 -2.09 -14.49
CA ALA A 215 23.68 -1.88 -14.04
C ALA A 215 24.04 -0.39 -13.80
N ASP A 216 23.58 0.48 -14.70
CA ASP A 216 23.91 1.91 -14.67
C ASP A 216 22.68 2.80 -14.44
N ASP A 217 21.48 2.29 -14.72
CA ASP A 217 20.29 3.12 -14.69
C ASP A 217 18.97 2.36 -14.47
N TRP A 218 17.93 3.11 -14.09
CA TRP A 218 16.56 2.61 -14.01
C TRP A 218 15.94 2.49 -15.40
N SER A 219 15.30 1.35 -15.66
CA SER A 219 14.48 1.14 -16.84
C SER A 219 13.01 1.01 -16.42
N VAL A 220 12.11 1.60 -17.21
CA VAL A 220 10.67 1.51 -16.93
C VAL A 220 9.93 0.97 -18.15
N ARG A 221 9.08 -0.02 -17.93
CA ARG A 221 8.28 -0.67 -18.98
C ARG A 221 6.84 -0.87 -18.54
N VAL A 222 5.92 -0.79 -19.50
CA VAL A 222 4.52 -1.17 -19.31
C VAL A 222 4.42 -2.69 -19.41
N LEU A 223 3.91 -3.33 -18.36
CA LEU A 223 3.69 -4.78 -18.31
C LEU A 223 2.35 -5.19 -18.93
N GLY A 224 1.34 -4.31 -18.87
CA GLY A 224 0.02 -4.56 -19.43
C GLY A 224 -0.99 -3.46 -19.16
N GLU A 225 -2.10 -3.50 -19.90
CA GLU A 225 -3.26 -2.63 -19.70
C GLU A 225 -4.23 -3.25 -18.69
N LEU A 226 -4.85 -2.39 -17.89
CA LEU A 226 -5.83 -2.75 -16.87
C LEU A 226 -7.24 -2.42 -17.38
N PRO A 227 -8.27 -3.19 -16.97
CA PRO A 227 -9.65 -2.91 -17.36
C PRO A 227 -10.24 -1.65 -16.69
N ALA A 228 -9.59 -1.16 -15.63
CA ALA A 228 -9.98 0.02 -14.87
C ALA A 228 -8.78 0.63 -14.14
N ALA A 229 -8.95 1.80 -13.54
CA ALA A 229 -7.90 2.45 -12.76
C ALA A 229 -7.54 1.61 -11.53
N ALA A 230 -6.25 1.55 -11.20
CA ALA A 230 -5.77 0.90 -9.98
C ALA A 230 -5.59 1.91 -8.84
N LYS A 231 -6.00 1.54 -7.63
CA LYS A 231 -5.86 2.35 -6.41
C LYS A 231 -4.80 1.83 -5.44
N SER A 232 -4.47 0.54 -5.50
CA SER A 232 -3.52 -0.10 -4.59
C SER A 232 -2.89 -1.31 -5.25
N LEU A 233 -1.61 -1.55 -4.93
CA LEU A 233 -0.90 -2.77 -5.27
C LEU A 233 -0.23 -3.33 -4.02
N VAL A 234 -0.13 -4.64 -3.92
CA VAL A 234 0.70 -5.33 -2.91
C VAL A 234 1.41 -6.51 -3.55
N PRO A 235 2.61 -6.90 -3.07
CA PRO A 235 3.27 -8.12 -3.50
C PRO A 235 2.40 -9.32 -3.12
N TRP A 236 2.20 -10.25 -4.06
CA TRP A 236 1.38 -11.43 -3.83
C TRP A 236 1.69 -12.55 -4.81
N GLN A 237 1.96 -13.75 -4.28
CA GLN A 237 2.21 -14.99 -5.05
C GLN A 237 3.22 -14.84 -6.21
N GLY A 238 4.38 -14.24 -5.95
CA GLY A 238 5.44 -14.06 -6.97
C GLY A 238 5.12 -12.99 -8.03
N GLY A 239 4.14 -12.13 -7.77
CA GLY A 239 3.79 -10.99 -8.59
C GLY A 239 3.08 -9.93 -7.74
N VAL A 240 2.07 -9.28 -8.30
CA VAL A 240 1.29 -8.25 -7.60
C VAL A 240 -0.21 -8.55 -7.60
N ALA A 241 -0.90 -8.18 -6.53
CA ALA A 241 -2.35 -8.03 -6.52
C ALA A 241 -2.71 -6.54 -6.68
N LEU A 242 -3.76 -6.24 -7.46
CA LEU A 242 -4.23 -4.89 -7.76
C LEU A 242 -5.68 -4.70 -7.34
N ALA A 243 -5.98 -3.61 -6.65
CA ALA A 243 -7.35 -3.16 -6.35
C ALA A 243 -7.80 -2.14 -7.40
N LEU A 244 -8.87 -2.46 -8.13
CA LEU A 244 -9.37 -1.63 -9.22
C LEU A 244 -10.66 -0.88 -8.86
N THR A 245 -10.87 0.27 -9.50
CA THR A 245 -12.02 1.15 -9.27
C THR A 245 -13.36 0.57 -9.74
N ASP A 246 -13.35 -0.44 -10.60
CA ASP A 246 -14.56 -1.13 -11.09
C ASP A 246 -14.97 -2.32 -10.22
N GLY A 247 -14.29 -2.52 -9.09
CA GLY A 247 -14.58 -3.55 -8.10
C GLY A 247 -13.84 -4.86 -8.30
N GLN A 248 -12.98 -4.96 -9.32
CA GLN A 248 -12.13 -6.13 -9.51
C GLN A 248 -10.89 -6.08 -8.59
N VAL A 249 -10.47 -7.26 -8.15
CA VAL A 249 -9.10 -7.53 -7.69
C VAL A 249 -8.44 -8.46 -8.70
N LEU A 250 -7.31 -8.03 -9.25
CA LEU A 250 -6.53 -8.81 -10.22
C LEU A 250 -5.21 -9.24 -9.61
N GLY A 251 -4.74 -10.43 -9.94
CA GLY A 251 -3.34 -10.83 -9.78
C GLY A 251 -2.62 -10.65 -11.11
N ALA A 252 -1.40 -10.13 -11.08
CA ALA A 252 -0.50 -10.05 -12.22
C ALA A 252 0.81 -10.75 -11.87
N ALA A 253 1.19 -11.74 -12.67
CA ALA A 253 2.43 -12.50 -12.50
C ALA A 253 3.34 -12.36 -13.73
N PRO A 254 4.66 -12.54 -13.58
CA PRO A 254 5.60 -12.56 -14.70
C PRO A 254 5.18 -13.57 -15.77
N ALA A 255 5.25 -13.16 -17.04
CA ALA A 255 5.00 -14.01 -18.20
C ALA A 255 5.91 -13.60 -19.36
N ASP A 256 6.04 -14.47 -20.37
CA ASP A 256 6.87 -14.20 -21.55
C ASP A 256 6.47 -12.87 -22.23
N GLY A 257 7.36 -11.88 -22.14
CA GLY A 257 7.18 -10.56 -22.76
C GLY A 257 6.26 -9.59 -22.01
N GLY A 258 5.84 -9.87 -20.77
CA GLY A 258 4.99 -8.97 -19.98
C GLY A 258 4.49 -9.58 -18.69
N CYS A 259 3.17 -9.56 -18.49
CA CYS A 259 2.52 -10.19 -17.35
C CYS A 259 1.23 -10.93 -17.76
N ALA A 260 0.87 -11.94 -16.98
CA ALA A 260 -0.41 -12.61 -17.09
C ALA A 260 -1.34 -12.13 -15.97
N PHE A 261 -2.53 -11.65 -16.34
CA PHE A 261 -3.56 -11.24 -15.40
C PHE A 261 -4.53 -12.39 -15.08
N ARG A 262 -4.91 -12.50 -13.81
CA ARG A 262 -5.99 -13.38 -13.35
C ARG A 262 -6.95 -12.64 -12.43
N SER A 263 -8.25 -12.88 -12.57
CA SER A 263 -9.23 -12.35 -11.61
C SER A 263 -9.13 -13.12 -10.30
N ILE A 264 -9.05 -12.40 -9.19
CA ILE A 264 -9.03 -12.96 -7.83
C ILE A 264 -10.42 -12.82 -7.23
N ASP A 265 -11.01 -11.64 -7.36
CA ASP A 265 -12.31 -11.29 -6.77
C ASP A 265 -12.98 -10.18 -7.57
N ARG A 266 -14.30 -10.05 -7.42
CA ARG A 266 -15.10 -8.98 -8.06
C ARG A 266 -16.33 -8.61 -7.24
N ALA A 267 -16.51 -7.31 -7.02
CA ALA A 267 -17.76 -6.73 -6.53
C ALA A 267 -18.28 -5.62 -7.46
N LEU A 268 -19.43 -5.05 -7.09
CA LEU A 268 -20.02 -3.88 -7.74
C LEU A 268 -19.32 -2.57 -7.34
N ALA A 269 -18.84 -2.48 -6.10
CA ALA A 269 -18.16 -1.31 -5.57
C ALA A 269 -16.65 -1.36 -5.85
N GLY A 270 -16.03 -0.20 -6.06
CA GLY A 270 -14.60 -0.07 -6.27
C GLY A 270 -13.77 -0.58 -5.08
N ARG A 271 -12.60 -1.15 -5.38
CA ARG A 271 -11.63 -1.59 -4.36
C ARG A 271 -10.64 -0.47 -4.07
N ALA A 272 -10.36 -0.23 -2.80
CA ALA A 272 -9.59 0.94 -2.36
C ALA A 272 -8.16 0.59 -1.96
N ARG A 273 -7.96 -0.34 -1.02
CA ARG A 273 -6.65 -0.78 -0.54
C ARG A 273 -6.56 -2.29 -0.40
N LEU A 274 -5.33 -2.77 -0.47
CA LEU A 274 -4.97 -4.17 -0.26
C LEU A 274 -3.92 -4.28 0.85
N ALA A 275 -3.94 -5.41 1.55
CA ALA A 275 -2.79 -5.93 2.30
C ALA A 275 -2.64 -7.42 1.98
N SER A 276 -1.43 -7.96 2.06
CA SER A 276 -1.15 -9.37 1.81
C SER A 276 -0.35 -9.98 2.95
N ALA A 277 -0.60 -11.27 3.21
CA ALA A 277 0.19 -12.08 4.12
C ALA A 277 0.19 -13.53 3.61
N GLY A 278 1.35 -13.96 3.09
CA GLY A 278 1.45 -15.24 2.38
C GLY A 278 0.49 -15.29 1.19
N GLU A 279 -0.42 -16.25 1.20
CA GLU A 279 -1.41 -16.45 0.14
C GLU A 279 -2.71 -15.66 0.35
N GLN A 280 -2.88 -15.03 1.52
CA GLN A 280 -4.09 -14.29 1.87
C GLN A 280 -4.01 -12.83 1.40
N LEU A 281 -5.17 -12.29 1.02
CA LEU A 281 -5.38 -10.88 0.69
C LEU A 281 -6.50 -10.30 1.52
N LEU A 282 -6.24 -9.14 2.12
CA LEU A 282 -7.24 -8.30 2.76
C LEU A 282 -7.61 -7.15 1.83
N ILE A 283 -8.90 -6.95 1.58
CA ILE A 283 -9.43 -6.02 0.59
C ILE A 283 -10.34 -5.02 1.31
N ALA A 284 -9.95 -3.75 1.33
CA ALA A 284 -10.76 -2.63 1.79
C ALA A 284 -11.45 -1.94 0.60
N SER A 285 -12.74 -1.65 0.72
CA SER A 285 -13.58 -1.23 -0.42
C SER A 285 -14.24 0.14 -0.24
N ASP A 286 -14.63 0.75 -1.37
CA ASP A 286 -15.34 2.03 -1.43
C ASP A 286 -16.77 1.97 -0.86
N ASP A 287 -17.35 0.78 -0.67
CA ASP A 287 -18.66 0.59 -0.03
C ASP A 287 -18.58 0.30 1.48
N GLY A 288 -17.38 0.29 2.05
CA GLY A 288 -17.16 0.03 3.46
C GLY A 288 -16.91 -1.44 3.82
N SER A 289 -16.94 -2.36 2.84
CA SER A 289 -16.63 -3.77 3.08
C SER A 289 -15.13 -4.02 3.26
N LEU A 290 -14.80 -4.83 4.27
CA LEU A 290 -13.48 -5.42 4.50
C LEU A 290 -13.57 -6.94 4.25
N ILE A 291 -12.87 -7.43 3.23
CA ILE A 291 -12.97 -8.81 2.78
C ILE A 291 -11.60 -9.49 2.90
N LEU A 292 -11.57 -10.68 3.49
CA LEU A 292 -10.40 -11.57 3.45
C LEU A 292 -10.63 -12.63 2.38
N THR A 293 -9.65 -12.84 1.50
CA THR A 293 -9.68 -13.90 0.48
C THR A 293 -8.36 -14.68 0.46
N GLY A 294 -8.44 -15.93 -0.01
CA GLY A 294 -7.37 -16.91 -0.08
C GLY A 294 -7.95 -18.22 -0.64
N ASP A 295 -7.40 -19.36 -0.25
CA ASP A 295 -7.86 -20.68 -0.74
C ASP A 295 -9.33 -20.99 -0.40
N ALA A 296 -9.80 -20.49 0.75
CA ALA A 296 -11.19 -20.67 1.19
C ALA A 296 -12.19 -19.79 0.42
N GLY A 297 -11.71 -18.90 -0.46
CA GLY A 297 -12.51 -17.89 -1.14
C GLY A 297 -12.75 -16.62 -0.31
N PRO A 298 -13.49 -15.64 -0.85
CA PRO A 298 -13.72 -14.36 -0.20
C PRO A 298 -14.74 -14.48 0.94
N ARG A 299 -14.44 -13.81 2.06
CA ARG A 299 -15.34 -13.66 3.21
C ARG A 299 -15.27 -12.25 3.75
N GLU A 300 -16.43 -11.63 3.93
CA GLU A 300 -16.53 -10.33 4.59
C GLU A 300 -16.25 -10.46 6.08
N LEU A 301 -15.32 -9.66 6.58
CA LEU A 301 -14.95 -9.61 8.00
C LEU A 301 -15.67 -8.48 8.73
N HIS A 302 -15.92 -7.37 8.03
CA HIS A 302 -16.51 -6.16 8.59
C HIS A 302 -17.12 -5.30 7.50
N HIS A 303 -18.07 -4.46 7.89
CA HIS A 303 -18.70 -3.47 7.04
C HIS A 303 -18.89 -2.15 7.79
N SER A 304 -18.28 -1.08 7.29
CA SER A 304 -18.55 0.30 7.73
C SER A 304 -19.62 0.95 6.85
N SER A 305 -20.32 1.96 7.37
CA SER A 305 -21.24 2.76 6.57
C SER A 305 -20.54 3.77 5.65
N ASP A 306 -19.22 3.92 5.79
CA ASP A 306 -18.38 4.81 4.98
C ASP A 306 -17.22 4.03 4.34
N LYS A 307 -16.48 4.66 3.43
CA LYS A 307 -15.41 4.04 2.65
C LYS A 307 -14.27 3.58 3.55
N LEU A 308 -13.77 2.36 3.31
CA LEU A 308 -12.49 1.93 3.86
C LEU A 308 -11.34 2.38 2.95
N ARG A 309 -10.22 2.74 3.56
CA ARG A 309 -9.10 3.45 2.93
C ARG A 309 -7.72 3.00 3.38
N GLY A 310 -7.62 2.15 4.39
CA GLY A 310 -6.38 1.44 4.75
C GLY A 310 -6.67 -0.01 5.10
N ALA A 311 -5.69 -0.88 4.87
CA ALA A 311 -5.75 -2.28 5.18
C ALA A 311 -4.37 -2.72 5.67
N ALA A 312 -4.32 -3.52 6.73
CA ALA A 312 -3.12 -4.20 7.20
C ALA A 312 -3.50 -5.63 7.60
N LEU A 313 -2.67 -6.60 7.24
CA LEU A 313 -2.85 -8.02 7.54
C LEU A 313 -1.50 -8.56 8.02
N ALA A 314 -1.39 -8.85 9.31
CA ALA A 314 -0.14 -9.28 9.94
C ALA A 314 -0.42 -9.95 11.28
N ASP A 315 0.59 -10.59 11.87
CA ASP A 315 0.57 -10.98 13.29
C ASP A 315 0.79 -9.70 14.13
N LEU A 316 -0.33 -9.01 14.42
CA LEU A 316 -0.32 -7.74 15.15
C LEU A 316 -0.33 -7.97 16.67
N LEU A 317 -0.75 -9.15 17.11
CA LEU A 317 -0.79 -9.56 18.50
C LEU A 317 0.01 -10.85 18.68
N PRO A 318 1.33 -10.79 18.91
CA PRO A 318 2.19 -11.99 18.98
C PRO A 318 1.81 -13.02 20.06
N GLY A 319 0.99 -12.61 21.05
CA GLY A 319 0.43 -13.51 22.07
C GLY A 319 -0.83 -14.26 21.64
N SER A 320 -1.39 -13.91 20.48
CA SER A 320 -2.55 -14.52 19.84
C SER A 320 -2.06 -15.47 18.74
N SER A 321 -2.85 -16.50 18.44
CA SER A 321 -2.57 -17.38 17.30
C SER A 321 -3.20 -16.83 16.03
N GLY A 322 -2.43 -16.77 14.95
CA GLY A 322 -2.93 -16.42 13.61
C GLY A 322 -2.58 -14.99 13.22
N LEU A 323 -3.22 -14.53 12.15
CA LEU A 323 -3.10 -13.15 11.68
C LEU A 323 -4.28 -12.32 12.19
N GLU A 324 -4.03 -11.04 12.41
CA GLU A 324 -5.05 -10.03 12.61
C GLU A 324 -5.18 -9.15 11.36
N ALA A 325 -6.37 -8.57 11.21
CA ALA A 325 -6.64 -7.56 10.20
C ALA A 325 -6.85 -6.22 10.90
N ALA A 326 -6.32 -5.14 10.32
CA ALA A 326 -6.64 -3.79 10.72
C ALA A 326 -7.07 -2.95 9.53
N THR A 327 -7.95 -1.99 9.78
CA THR A 327 -8.45 -1.10 8.74
C THR A 327 -8.72 0.30 9.27
N VAL A 328 -8.69 1.27 8.37
CA VAL A 328 -9.14 2.64 8.61
C VAL A 328 -10.06 3.10 7.49
N GLY A 329 -10.91 4.07 7.78
CA GLY A 329 -11.85 4.61 6.80
C GLY A 329 -12.22 6.07 7.03
N TYR A 330 -13.16 6.53 6.21
CA TYR A 330 -13.71 7.89 6.28
C TYR A 330 -14.64 8.12 7.47
N ASP A 331 -14.98 7.07 8.22
CA ASP A 331 -15.60 7.18 9.54
C ASP A 331 -14.62 7.62 10.65
N GLY A 332 -13.32 7.79 10.31
CA GLY A 332 -12.27 8.25 11.21
C GLY A 332 -11.78 7.19 12.20
N ARG A 333 -12.21 5.93 12.07
CA ARG A 333 -11.89 4.87 13.04
C ARG A 333 -10.65 4.08 12.62
N VAL A 334 -9.84 3.70 13.59
CA VAL A 334 -8.85 2.62 13.44
C VAL A 334 -9.43 1.38 14.10
N LEU A 335 -9.65 0.34 13.30
CA LEU A 335 -10.25 -0.92 13.73
C LEU A 335 -9.23 -2.05 13.70
N LEU A 336 -9.32 -2.93 14.68
CA LEU A 336 -8.62 -4.21 14.74
C LEU A 336 -9.65 -5.34 14.73
N LEU A 337 -9.40 -6.36 13.91
CA LEU A 337 -10.19 -7.57 13.82
C LEU A 337 -9.30 -8.75 14.20
N THR A 338 -9.75 -9.53 15.17
CA THR A 338 -9.09 -10.73 15.69
C THR A 338 -9.97 -11.96 15.44
N ASP A 339 -9.42 -13.17 15.65
CA ASP A 339 -10.11 -14.44 15.39
C ASP A 339 -10.64 -14.54 13.95
N LEU A 340 -9.74 -14.26 12.99
CA LEU A 340 -10.06 -14.27 11.57
C LEU A 340 -10.43 -15.67 11.05
N GLU A 341 -10.36 -16.76 11.82
CA GLU A 341 -10.79 -18.08 11.36
C GLU A 341 -12.28 -18.33 11.66
N HIS A 342 -12.84 -17.65 12.65
CA HIS A 342 -14.23 -17.80 13.09
C HIS A 342 -15.03 -16.52 12.84
N GLU A 343 -15.78 -16.05 13.84
CA GLU A 343 -16.52 -14.78 13.81
C GLU A 343 -15.58 -13.66 14.25
N PRO A 344 -15.15 -12.76 13.35
CA PRO A 344 -14.14 -11.77 13.68
C PRO A 344 -14.59 -10.84 14.81
N LEU A 345 -13.78 -10.73 15.85
CA LEU A 345 -14.02 -9.77 16.92
C LEU A 345 -13.44 -8.42 16.54
N THR A 346 -14.32 -7.44 16.32
CA THR A 346 -13.94 -6.06 15.93
C THR A 346 -13.79 -5.17 17.16
N SER A 347 -12.66 -4.48 17.24
CA SER A 347 -12.32 -3.52 18.31
C SER A 347 -11.96 -2.17 17.71
N VAL A 348 -12.45 -1.08 18.31
CA VAL A 348 -12.07 0.29 17.93
C VAL A 348 -10.83 0.67 18.73
N LEU A 349 -9.68 0.79 18.09
CA LEU A 349 -8.44 1.21 18.73
C LEU A 349 -8.36 2.72 18.90
N HIS A 350 -8.88 3.46 17.91
CA HIS A 350 -8.89 4.91 17.92
C HIS A 350 -10.01 5.49 17.07
N THR A 351 -10.38 6.74 17.34
CA THR A 351 -11.25 7.55 16.47
C THR A 351 -10.65 8.93 16.34
N ASP A 352 -10.21 9.26 15.13
CA ASP A 352 -9.71 10.60 14.80
C ASP A 352 -10.87 11.58 14.59
N GLY A 353 -10.56 12.87 14.64
CA GLY A 353 -11.54 13.94 14.41
C GLY A 353 -11.95 14.13 12.94
N ASP A 354 -11.23 13.50 11.99
CA ASP A 354 -11.47 13.58 10.56
C ASP A 354 -11.28 12.19 9.90
N ARG A 355 -11.46 12.14 8.58
CA ARG A 355 -11.29 10.95 7.74
C ARG A 355 -9.87 10.43 7.77
N LEU A 356 -9.70 9.12 7.90
CA LEU A 356 -8.42 8.44 7.72
C LEU A 356 -8.27 7.95 6.28
N HIS A 357 -7.06 8.02 5.74
CA HIS A 357 -6.79 7.80 4.32
C HIS A 357 -5.77 6.69 4.03
N HIS A 358 -4.86 6.40 4.97
CA HIS A 358 -3.88 5.32 4.82
C HIS A 358 -3.58 4.66 6.17
N LEU A 359 -3.20 3.39 6.11
CA LEU A 359 -2.77 2.58 7.25
C LEU A 359 -1.54 1.78 6.83
N ALA A 360 -0.48 1.83 7.63
CA ALA A 360 0.67 0.96 7.50
C ALA A 360 0.86 0.14 8.78
N SER A 361 1.54 -1.00 8.65
CA SER A 361 1.95 -1.84 9.76
C SER A 361 3.42 -2.23 9.63
N GLY A 362 4.16 -2.26 10.73
CA GLY A 362 5.57 -2.65 10.74
C GLY A 362 6.18 -2.55 12.12
N SER A 363 7.50 -2.71 12.19
CA SER A 363 8.28 -2.62 13.43
C SER A 363 8.86 -1.22 13.58
N LEU A 364 8.82 -0.65 14.78
CA LEU A 364 9.54 0.59 15.13
C LEU A 364 10.55 0.26 16.23
N ARG A 365 11.68 -0.37 15.86
CA ARG A 365 12.61 -0.96 16.85
C ARG A 365 13.16 0.06 17.84
N ALA A 366 13.32 1.32 17.42
CA ALA A 366 13.68 2.43 18.31
C ALA A 366 12.70 2.61 19.48
N LYS A 367 11.42 2.20 19.35
CA LYS A 367 10.38 2.25 20.39
C LYS A 367 10.16 0.92 21.13
N GLY A 368 10.99 -0.08 20.85
CA GLY A 368 10.91 -1.43 21.43
C GLY A 368 10.47 -2.48 20.42
N ASP A 369 10.35 -3.71 20.91
CA ASP A 369 9.90 -4.82 20.09
C ASP A 369 8.38 -4.74 19.84
N GLY A 370 7.93 -5.49 18.83
CA GLY A 370 6.53 -5.64 18.48
C GLY A 370 6.10 -4.88 17.22
N MET A 371 4.82 -5.07 16.89
CA MET A 371 4.20 -4.47 15.71
C MET A 371 3.46 -3.18 16.06
N PHE A 372 3.52 -2.25 15.12
CA PHE A 372 2.89 -0.95 15.19
C PHE A 372 1.91 -0.81 14.03
N LEU A 373 0.82 -0.10 14.29
CA LEU A 373 -0.08 0.44 13.27
C LEU A 373 0.13 1.94 13.18
N VAL A 374 0.22 2.46 11.97
CA VAL A 374 0.39 3.89 11.71
C VAL A 374 -0.70 4.37 10.78
N ALA A 375 -1.55 5.26 11.29
CA ALA A 375 -2.68 5.81 10.56
C ALA A 375 -2.45 7.30 10.26
N VAL A 376 -2.80 7.69 9.03
CA VAL A 376 -2.74 9.08 8.56
C VAL A 376 -4.00 9.43 7.76
N GLY A 377 -4.32 10.72 7.67
CA GLY A 377 -5.50 11.17 6.94
C GLY A 377 -5.67 12.68 6.88
N TYR A 378 -6.92 13.12 6.87
CA TYR A 378 -7.33 14.49 6.54
C TYR A 378 -7.07 15.49 7.69
N SER A 379 -6.94 15.01 8.93
CA SER A 379 -6.61 15.86 10.08
C SER A 379 -5.16 16.34 10.10
N GLY A 380 -4.28 15.76 9.26
CA GLY A 380 -2.85 16.04 9.29
C GLY A 380 -2.09 15.41 10.45
N ARG A 381 -2.72 14.47 11.16
CA ARG A 381 -2.12 13.76 12.29
C ARG A 381 -1.47 12.46 11.85
N VAL A 382 -0.31 12.17 12.43
CA VAL A 382 0.35 10.86 12.34
C VAL A 382 0.09 10.11 13.64
N ILE A 383 -0.81 9.13 13.59
CA ILE A 383 -1.25 8.36 14.76
C ILE A 383 -0.49 7.04 14.79
N VAL A 384 0.22 6.77 15.87
CA VAL A 384 0.97 5.54 16.09
C VAL A 384 0.31 4.74 17.21
N LEU A 385 0.00 3.48 16.91
CA LEU A 385 -0.64 2.53 17.80
C LEU A 385 0.29 1.35 18.00
N ARG A 386 0.70 1.09 19.24
CA ARG A 386 1.56 -0.06 19.59
C ARG A 386 0.72 -1.19 20.18
N ALA A 387 0.95 -2.40 19.68
CA ALA A 387 0.32 -3.60 20.22
C ALA A 387 0.77 -3.88 21.66
N PRO A 388 -0.11 -4.45 22.51
CA PRO A 388 0.25 -4.88 23.86
C PRO A 388 1.26 -6.05 23.82
N GLY A 389 2.22 -6.04 24.77
CA GLY A 389 3.14 -7.16 24.98
C GLY A 389 4.41 -7.17 24.11
N GLY A 390 4.66 -6.09 23.35
CA GLY A 390 5.94 -5.83 22.69
C GLY A 390 6.92 -5.05 23.56
#